data_AF-A0A644Z4S6-F1
#
_entry.id   AF-A0A644Z4S6-F1
#
_cell.length_a   1.000
_cell.length_b   1.000
_cell.length_c   1.000
_cell.angle_alpha   90.00
_cell.angle_beta   90.00
_cell.angle_gamma   90.00
#
_symmetry.space_group_name_H-M   'P 1'
#
loop_
_entity.id
_entity.type
_entity.pdbx_description
1 polymer ?
#
loop_
_entity_poly.entity_id
_entity_poly.type
_entity_poly.pdbx_seq_one_letter_code
_entity_poly.pdbx_strand_id
1 'polypeptide(L)'
;MRVLKPEVDKINAKYPKSEDAMKKQQEVMGLYRKTGVSMFGGCLPILLQFPILFAMFKFFPASFELRQQGFLWADDLSAYDSILNLPFSIPLYGDHVSLFALLMAVSMYFYSRMNIDQLSAGPQMAGMKFMSLYFMPLFLLVLCNNFSSGLSYYYMLSNVITMIQTWVIRKYFVDEDKIYAKLKEKAAGPAKKSKFQERLNAAYKAQQQKAKTKK
;
A
#
# COMPACT_ATOMS: atom_id res chain seq x y z
N MET A 1 11.51 -4.08 -6.55
CA MET A 1 11.85 -2.84 -5.82
C MET A 1 12.78 -3.11 -4.64
N ARG A 2 12.51 -4.10 -3.78
CA ARG A 2 13.39 -4.47 -2.64
C ARG A 2 14.88 -4.54 -2.97
N VAL A 3 15.24 -5.24 -4.05
CA VAL A 3 16.63 -5.44 -4.48
C VAL A 3 17.35 -4.13 -4.89
N LEU A 4 16.61 -3.08 -5.26
CA LEU A 4 17.16 -1.77 -5.59
C LEU A 4 17.28 -0.83 -4.39
N LYS A 5 16.75 -1.22 -3.22
CA LYS A 5 16.82 -0.45 -1.97
C LYS A 5 18.23 0.05 -1.64
N PRO A 6 19.32 -0.76 -1.69
CA PRO A 6 20.66 -0.26 -1.39
C PRO A 6 21.15 0.82 -2.36
N GLU A 7 20.78 0.74 -3.65
CA GLU A 7 21.14 1.78 -4.63
C GLU A 7 20.35 3.07 -4.39
N VAL A 8 19.07 2.96 -4.00
CA VAL A 8 18.26 4.11 -3.63
C VAL A 8 18.78 4.75 -2.34
N ASP A 9 19.23 3.95 -1.36
CA ASP A 9 19.80 4.46 -0.11
C ASP A 9 21.15 5.16 -0.32
N LYS A 10 21.97 4.71 -1.28
CA LYS A 10 23.17 5.46 -1.72
C LYS A 10 22.81 6.82 -2.32
N ILE A 11 21.78 6.90 -3.17
CA ILE A 11 21.28 8.18 -3.71
C ILE A 11 20.76 9.06 -2.57
N ASN A 12 20.07 8.47 -1.59
CA ASN A 12 19.59 9.20 -0.43
C ASN A 12 20.73 9.79 0.41
N ALA A 13 21.83 9.06 0.59
CA ALA A 13 23.01 9.50 1.31
C ALA A 13 23.80 10.59 0.55
N LYS A 14 23.82 10.52 -0.79
CA LYS A 14 24.44 11.54 -1.66
C LYS A 14 23.71 12.89 -1.62
N TYR A 15 22.40 12.87 -1.40
CA TYR A 15 21.56 14.08 -1.28
C TYR A 15 20.82 14.14 0.06
N PRO A 16 21.53 14.51 1.15
CA PRO A 16 20.95 14.60 2.49
C PRO A 16 20.18 15.91 2.72
N LYS A 17 20.49 16.98 1.98
CA LYS A 17 19.86 18.29 2.13
C LYS A 17 18.47 18.33 1.48
N SER A 18 17.53 18.99 2.15
CA SER A 18 16.15 19.18 1.66
C SER A 18 16.08 20.01 0.37
N GLU A 19 17.03 20.92 0.15
CA GLU A 19 17.12 21.74 -1.09
C GLU A 19 17.36 20.88 -2.34
N ASP A 20 18.04 19.74 -2.21
CA ASP A 20 18.29 18.81 -3.31
C ASP A 20 17.20 17.75 -3.46
N ALA A 21 16.07 17.85 -2.75
CA ALA A 21 14.98 16.88 -2.80
C ALA A 21 14.47 16.63 -4.23
N MET A 22 14.43 17.67 -5.07
CA MET A 22 14.04 17.54 -6.48
C MET A 22 15.07 16.74 -7.29
N LYS A 23 16.37 17.00 -7.13
CA LYS A 23 17.45 16.27 -7.81
C LYS A 23 17.49 14.80 -7.36
N LYS A 24 17.31 14.58 -6.06
CA LYS A 24 17.18 13.25 -5.45
C LYS A 24 16.04 12.45 -6.09
N GLN A 25 14.86 13.06 -6.20
CA GLN A 25 13.70 12.42 -6.84
C GLN A 25 13.98 12.09 -8.32
N GLN A 26 14.68 12.98 -9.04
CA GLN A 26 15.08 12.74 -10.43
C GLN A 26 16.09 11.59 -10.58
N GLU A 27 17.09 11.49 -9.72
CA GLU A 27 18.06 10.38 -9.74
C GLU A 27 17.39 9.04 -9.41
N VAL A 28 16.54 9.00 -8.37
CA VAL A 28 15.76 7.79 -8.02
C VAL A 28 14.86 7.36 -9.18
N MET A 29 14.17 8.31 -9.83
CA MET A 29 13.36 8.01 -11.00
C MET A 29 14.20 7.56 -12.20
N GLY A 30 15.40 8.14 -12.37
CA GLY A 30 16.36 7.72 -13.38
C GLY A 30 16.84 6.28 -13.18
N LEU A 31 17.13 5.89 -11.95
CA LEU A 31 17.48 4.50 -11.59
C LEU A 31 16.34 3.53 -11.92
N TYR A 32 15.10 3.85 -11.54
CA TYR A 32 13.94 3.02 -11.85
C TYR A 32 13.69 2.90 -13.37
N ARG A 33 13.92 3.98 -14.13
CA ARG A 33 13.85 3.95 -15.59
C ARG A 33 14.92 3.07 -16.21
N LYS A 34 16.17 3.17 -15.76
CA LYS A 34 17.28 2.32 -16.26
C LYS A 34 17.05 0.84 -15.97
N THR A 35 16.54 0.53 -14.79
CA THR A 35 16.27 -0.86 -14.36
C THR A 35 14.96 -1.42 -14.91
N GLY A 36 14.12 -0.59 -15.54
CA GLY A 36 12.83 -0.99 -16.09
C GLY A 36 11.76 -1.32 -15.04
N VAL A 37 11.95 -0.90 -13.79
CA VAL A 37 11.02 -1.17 -12.69
C VAL A 37 9.94 -0.07 -12.64
N SER A 38 8.67 -0.47 -12.69
CA SER A 38 7.54 0.45 -12.57
C SER A 38 7.20 0.75 -11.12
N MET A 39 7.04 2.04 -10.77
CA MET A 39 6.52 2.45 -9.46
C MET A 39 5.01 2.20 -9.32
N PHE A 40 4.28 2.07 -10.43
CA PHE A 40 2.85 1.78 -10.45
C PHE A 40 2.52 0.29 -10.27
N GLY A 41 3.52 -0.58 -10.25
CA GLY A 41 3.29 -2.01 -9.98
C GLY A 41 2.65 -2.27 -8.61
N GLY A 42 2.80 -1.35 -7.66
CA GLY A 42 2.21 -1.47 -6.32
C GLY A 42 0.74 -1.06 -6.20
N CYS A 43 0.19 -0.29 -7.14
CA CYS A 43 -1.22 0.15 -7.08
C CYS A 43 -2.17 -0.73 -7.90
N LEU A 44 -1.63 -1.57 -8.80
CA LEU A 44 -2.41 -2.52 -9.58
C LEU A 44 -3.24 -3.50 -8.72
N PRO A 45 -2.72 -4.07 -7.62
CA PRO A 45 -3.50 -4.94 -6.74
C PRO A 45 -4.70 -4.23 -6.11
N ILE A 46 -4.55 -2.95 -5.76
CA ILE A 46 -5.62 -2.16 -5.13
C ILE A 46 -6.77 -1.95 -6.12
N LEU A 47 -6.45 -1.64 -7.38
CA LEU A 47 -7.46 -1.45 -8.43
C LEU A 47 -8.25 -2.73 -8.70
N LEU A 48 -7.56 -3.88 -8.73
CA LEU A 48 -8.21 -5.17 -8.91
C LEU A 48 -9.04 -5.59 -7.68
N GLN A 49 -8.64 -5.16 -6.48
CA GLN A 49 -9.32 -5.49 -5.23
C GLN A 49 -10.60 -4.66 -5.01
N PHE A 50 -10.68 -3.46 -5.57
CA PHE A 50 -11.77 -2.52 -5.30
C PHE A 50 -13.19 -3.08 -5.59
N PRO A 51 -13.43 -3.80 -6.71
CA PRO A 51 -14.73 -4.43 -6.97
C PRO A 51 -15.10 -5.50 -5.95
N ILE A 52 -14.12 -6.30 -5.50
CA ILE A 52 -14.33 -7.36 -4.51
C ILE A 52 -14.73 -6.75 -3.17
N LEU A 53 -14.05 -5.66 -2.76
CA LEU A 53 -14.42 -4.92 -1.56
C LEU A 53 -15.86 -4.41 -1.65
N PHE A 54 -16.23 -3.75 -2.75
CA PHE A 54 -17.58 -3.21 -2.92
C PHE A 54 -18.64 -4.32 -2.84
N ALA A 55 -18.37 -5.48 -3.43
CA ALA A 55 -19.26 -6.65 -3.35
C ALA A 55 -19.42 -7.13 -1.90
N MET A 56 -18.33 -7.29 -1.15
CA MET A 56 -18.37 -7.74 0.24
C MET A 56 -19.07 -6.76 1.16
N PHE A 57 -18.84 -5.45 0.98
CA PHE A 57 -19.49 -4.39 1.75
C PHE A 57 -21.02 -4.39 1.57
N LYS A 58 -21.52 -4.78 0.39
CA LYS A 58 -22.95 -4.96 0.12
C LYS A 58 -23.48 -6.31 0.58
N PHE A 59 -22.67 -7.36 0.46
CA PHE A 59 -23.07 -8.73 0.73
C PHE A 59 -23.32 -9.01 2.21
N PHE A 60 -22.38 -8.65 3.10
CA PHE A 60 -22.49 -8.99 4.53
C PHE A 60 -23.73 -8.38 5.22
N PRO A 61 -24.08 -7.10 4.99
CA PRO A 61 -25.30 -6.54 5.59
C PRO A 61 -26.60 -6.99 4.92
N ALA A 62 -26.56 -7.42 3.64
CA ALA A 62 -27.76 -7.78 2.87
C ALA A 62 -28.11 -9.27 2.95
N SER A 63 -27.20 -10.12 3.42
CA SER A 63 -27.40 -11.56 3.48
C SER A 63 -28.24 -11.93 4.71
N PHE A 64 -29.47 -12.40 4.46
CA PHE A 64 -30.38 -12.85 5.51
C PHE A 64 -29.85 -14.06 6.29
N GLU A 65 -29.08 -14.92 5.64
CA GLU A 65 -28.51 -16.13 6.26
C GLU A 65 -27.46 -15.81 7.32
N LEU A 66 -26.79 -14.66 7.24
CA LEU A 66 -25.75 -14.25 8.19
C LEU A 66 -26.31 -13.47 9.37
N ARG A 67 -27.61 -13.15 9.35
CA ARG A 67 -28.30 -12.43 10.40
C ARG A 67 -28.52 -13.35 11.60
N GLN A 68 -28.12 -12.89 12.79
CA GLN A 68 -28.17 -13.68 14.04
C GLN A 68 -27.37 -15.00 14.00
N GLN A 69 -26.48 -15.17 13.03
CA GLN A 69 -25.51 -16.25 13.08
C GLN A 69 -24.34 -15.80 13.94
N GLY A 70 -24.00 -16.60 14.95
CA GLY A 70 -22.84 -16.37 15.79
C GLY A 70 -21.58 -17.01 15.22
N PHE A 71 -20.44 -16.34 15.38
CA PHE A 71 -19.13 -16.93 15.09
C PHE A 71 -18.07 -16.45 16.08
N LEU A 72 -17.41 -17.41 16.72
CA LEU A 72 -16.44 -17.20 17.80
C LEU A 72 -17.04 -16.42 18.99
N TRP A 73 -16.82 -15.11 19.06
CA TRP A 73 -17.29 -14.21 20.11
C TRP A 73 -18.33 -13.20 19.62
N ALA A 74 -18.62 -13.17 18.31
CA ALA A 74 -19.67 -12.32 17.77
C ALA A 74 -20.97 -13.12 17.73
N ASP A 75 -22.04 -12.55 18.29
CA ASP A 75 -23.38 -13.16 18.29
C ASP A 75 -24.11 -12.95 16.96
N ASP A 76 -23.70 -11.98 16.15
CA ASP A 76 -24.29 -11.68 14.84
C ASP A 76 -23.21 -11.21 13.84
N LEU A 77 -23.01 -11.96 12.75
CA LEU A 77 -22.07 -11.57 11.67
C LEU A 77 -22.56 -10.36 10.86
N SER A 78 -23.86 -10.12 10.79
CA SER A 78 -24.45 -9.02 10.02
C SER A 78 -24.42 -7.69 10.77
N ALA A 79 -24.35 -7.73 12.10
CA ALA A 79 -24.20 -6.56 12.98
C ALA A 79 -22.75 -6.41 13.46
N TYR A 80 -22.46 -5.33 14.18
CA TYR A 80 -21.16 -5.15 14.84
C TYR A 80 -21.02 -6.12 16.03
N ASP A 81 -19.80 -6.54 16.34
CA ASP A 81 -19.50 -7.23 17.58
C ASP A 81 -19.16 -6.20 18.67
N SER A 82 -19.66 -6.40 19.90
CA SER A 82 -19.31 -5.58 21.05
C SER A 82 -18.80 -6.45 22.18
N ILE A 83 -17.52 -6.29 22.52
CA ILE A 83 -16.93 -6.94 23.70
C ILE A 83 -16.90 -6.00 24.91
N LEU A 84 -16.74 -4.70 24.65
CA LEU A 84 -16.65 -3.69 25.71
C LEU A 84 -17.49 -2.48 25.31
N ASN A 85 -18.49 -2.16 26.13
CA ASN A 85 -19.28 -0.95 26.01
C ASN A 85 -18.60 0.16 26.81
N LEU A 86 -18.28 1.26 26.15
CA LEU A 86 -17.72 2.46 26.76
C LEU A 86 -18.85 3.29 27.38
N PRO A 87 -18.67 3.86 28.58
CA PRO A 87 -19.69 4.70 29.22
C PRO A 87 -19.82 6.10 28.56
N PHE A 88 -19.07 6.37 27.50
CA PHE A 88 -19.07 7.60 26.73
C PHE A 88 -19.00 7.27 25.23
N SER A 89 -19.67 8.06 24.41
CA SER A 89 -19.62 7.91 22.95
C SER A 89 -18.53 8.78 22.36
N ILE A 90 -17.59 8.17 21.65
CA ILE A 90 -16.54 8.89 20.93
C ILE A 90 -17.06 9.22 19.52
N PRO A 91 -17.04 10.49 19.07
CA PRO A 91 -17.41 10.84 17.70
C PRO A 91 -16.61 10.02 16.68
N LEU A 92 -17.29 9.46 15.68
CA LEU A 92 -16.77 8.54 14.64
C LEU A 92 -16.46 7.10 15.08
N TYR A 93 -16.14 6.84 16.34
CA TYR A 93 -15.78 5.50 16.83
C TYR A 93 -16.98 4.74 17.41
N GLY A 94 -17.90 5.44 18.08
CA GLY A 94 -19.06 4.85 18.72
C GLY A 94 -18.89 4.69 20.23
N ASP A 95 -19.78 3.90 20.82
CA ASP A 95 -19.91 3.63 22.25
C ASP A 95 -19.44 2.22 22.66
N HIS A 96 -18.87 1.46 21.72
CA HIS A 96 -18.42 0.09 21.97
C HIS A 96 -17.09 -0.20 21.27
N VAL A 97 -16.49 -1.34 21.60
CA VAL A 97 -15.26 -1.85 20.99
C VAL A 97 -15.53 -3.20 20.33
N SER A 98 -15.38 -3.22 19.01
CA SER A 98 -15.39 -4.43 18.18
C SER A 98 -14.03 -5.12 18.21
N LEU A 99 -14.02 -6.39 18.62
CA LEU A 99 -12.79 -7.18 18.64
C LEU A 99 -12.37 -7.59 17.24
N PHE A 100 -13.32 -7.91 16.35
CA PHE A 100 -12.98 -8.18 14.95
C PHE A 100 -12.37 -6.96 14.26
N ALA A 101 -12.89 -5.74 14.51
CA ALA A 101 -12.30 -4.54 13.97
C ALA A 101 -10.88 -4.30 14.53
N LEU A 102 -10.66 -4.57 15.83
CA LEU A 102 -9.34 -4.46 16.46
C LEU A 102 -8.35 -5.46 15.87
N LEU A 103 -8.72 -6.74 15.76
CA LEU A 103 -7.88 -7.78 15.16
C LEU A 103 -7.59 -7.50 13.69
N MET A 104 -8.57 -6.99 12.95
CA MET A 104 -8.40 -6.53 11.59
C MET A 104 -7.36 -5.41 11.51
N ALA A 105 -7.45 -4.38 12.35
CA ALA A 105 -6.48 -3.28 12.39
C ALA A 105 -5.06 -3.78 12.73
N VAL A 106 -4.93 -4.71 13.69
CA VAL A 106 -3.66 -5.35 14.04
C VAL A 106 -3.11 -6.15 12.85
N SER A 107 -3.93 -6.96 12.20
CA SER A 107 -3.53 -7.73 11.00
C SER A 107 -3.09 -6.81 9.86
N MET A 108 -3.81 -5.70 9.64
CA MET A 108 -3.51 -4.68 8.65
C MET A 108 -2.19 -3.99 8.95
N TYR A 109 -1.90 -3.69 10.22
CA TYR A 109 -0.61 -3.15 10.66
C TYR A 109 0.54 -4.09 10.29
N PHE A 110 0.44 -5.38 10.65
CA PHE A 110 1.49 -6.36 10.34
C PHE A 110 1.65 -6.59 8.83
N TYR A 111 0.54 -6.70 8.10
CA TYR A 111 0.54 -6.80 6.64
C TYR A 111 1.22 -5.59 6.00
N SER A 112 0.85 -4.39 6.42
CA SER A 112 1.43 -3.14 5.94
C SER A 112 2.93 -3.08 6.27
N ARG A 113 3.32 -3.46 7.49
CA ARG A 113 4.72 -3.51 7.93
C ARG A 113 5.57 -4.40 7.04
N MET A 114 5.08 -5.60 6.73
CA MET A 114 5.77 -6.56 5.88
C MET A 114 5.91 -6.07 4.42
N ASN A 115 4.96 -5.30 3.91
CA ASN A 115 5.01 -4.74 2.56
C ASN A 115 5.87 -3.47 2.50
N ILE A 116 5.88 -2.65 3.54
CA ILE A 116 6.62 -1.39 3.58
C ILE A 116 8.13 -1.56 3.63
N ASP A 117 8.62 -2.66 4.20
CA ASP A 117 10.07 -2.94 4.23
C ASP A 117 10.66 -3.09 2.83
N GLN A 118 9.81 -3.38 1.83
CA GLN A 118 10.18 -3.45 0.42
C GLN A 118 10.27 -2.09 -0.27
N LEU A 119 9.76 -1.04 0.37
CA LEU A 119 9.73 0.31 -0.18
C LEU A 119 10.97 1.09 0.29
N SER A 120 11.63 1.75 -0.65
CA SER A 120 12.86 2.50 -0.43
C SER A 120 12.68 3.64 0.58
N ALA A 121 13.73 3.97 1.34
CA ALA A 121 13.71 5.15 2.21
C ALA A 121 13.70 6.44 1.37
N GLY A 122 13.05 7.48 1.87
CA GLY A 122 12.98 8.78 1.20
C GLY A 122 11.96 9.67 1.93
N PRO A 123 12.12 11.01 1.92
CA PRO A 123 11.23 11.92 2.68
C PRO A 123 9.75 11.78 2.26
N GLN A 124 9.49 11.63 0.96
CA GLN A 124 8.15 11.40 0.42
C GLN A 124 7.59 10.01 0.80
N MET A 125 8.47 9.03 1.03
CA MET A 125 8.10 7.69 1.47
C MET A 125 7.85 7.61 2.98
N ALA A 126 8.40 8.53 3.78
CA ALA A 126 8.13 8.60 5.21
C ALA A 126 6.65 8.95 5.49
N GLY A 127 6.08 9.89 4.73
CA GLY A 127 4.64 10.20 4.78
C GLY A 127 3.78 8.99 4.42
N MET A 128 4.14 8.26 3.35
CA MET A 128 3.40 7.05 2.96
C MET A 128 3.53 5.93 3.99
N LYS A 129 4.68 5.82 4.68
CA LYS A 129 4.87 4.90 5.80
C LYS A 129 3.94 5.23 6.96
N PHE A 130 3.88 6.49 7.37
CA PHE A 130 2.98 6.91 8.43
C PHE A 130 1.51 6.64 8.06
N MET A 131 1.14 7.02 6.84
CA MET A 131 -0.23 6.86 6.32
C MET A 131 -0.68 5.39 6.30
N SER A 132 0.17 4.48 5.84
CA SER A 132 -0.22 3.07 5.66
C SER A 132 0.05 2.17 6.86
N LEU A 133 0.98 2.52 7.75
CA LEU A 133 1.23 1.74 8.98
C LEU A 133 0.31 2.16 10.12
N TYR A 134 0.10 3.46 10.31
CA TYR A 134 -0.59 3.95 11.50
C TYR A 134 -1.96 4.51 11.17
N PHE A 135 -2.02 5.44 10.22
CA PHE A 135 -3.26 6.15 9.93
C PHE A 135 -4.32 5.23 9.33
N MET A 136 -4.00 4.45 8.29
CA MET A 136 -4.99 3.59 7.61
C MET A 136 -5.59 2.52 8.53
N PRO A 137 -4.81 1.72 9.27
CA PRO A 137 -5.37 0.74 10.19
C PRO A 137 -6.21 1.38 11.29
N LEU A 138 -5.80 2.53 11.82
CA LEU A 138 -6.55 3.26 12.84
C LEU A 138 -7.85 3.85 12.27
N PHE A 139 -7.80 4.40 11.06
CA PHE A 139 -8.95 4.95 10.37
C PHE A 139 -9.98 3.85 10.06
N LEU A 140 -9.53 2.71 9.54
CA LEU A 140 -10.40 1.57 9.29
C LEU A 140 -10.92 0.94 10.59
N LEU A 141 -10.15 0.94 11.67
CA LEU A 141 -10.64 0.53 12.98
C LEU A 141 -11.85 1.37 13.39
N VAL A 142 -11.72 2.70 13.34
CA VAL A 142 -12.79 3.64 13.70
C VAL A 142 -14.02 3.46 12.81
N LEU A 143 -13.81 3.32 11.50
CA LEU A 143 -14.89 3.08 10.55
C LEU A 143 -15.59 1.75 10.85
N CYS A 144 -14.83 0.65 10.83
CA CYS A 144 -15.35 -0.71 10.89
C CYS A 144 -15.85 -1.13 12.27
N ASN A 145 -15.57 -0.36 13.31
CA ASN A 145 -16.14 -0.57 14.65
C ASN A 145 -17.68 -0.56 14.61
N ASN A 146 -18.29 0.30 13.79
CA ASN A 146 -19.74 0.41 13.64
C ASN A 146 -20.29 -0.39 12.44
N PHE A 147 -19.47 -1.20 11.76
CA PHE A 147 -19.90 -2.02 10.62
C PHE A 147 -20.08 -3.49 11.01
N SER A 148 -20.67 -4.25 10.09
CA SER A 148 -20.80 -5.71 10.19
C SER A 148 -19.47 -6.37 10.58
N SER A 149 -19.52 -7.17 11.65
CA SER A 149 -18.41 -7.96 12.16
C SER A 149 -17.91 -8.98 11.13
N GLY A 150 -18.79 -9.49 10.26
CA GLY A 150 -18.45 -10.35 9.12
C GLY A 150 -17.51 -9.68 8.11
N LEU A 151 -17.68 -8.37 7.84
CA LEU A 151 -16.77 -7.62 6.98
C LEU A 151 -15.38 -7.50 7.62
N SER A 152 -15.34 -7.16 8.92
CA SER A 152 -14.09 -7.05 9.68
C SER A 152 -13.35 -8.40 9.76
N TYR A 153 -14.08 -9.49 9.96
CA TYR A 153 -13.55 -10.85 9.95
C TYR A 153 -12.98 -11.25 8.59
N TYR A 154 -13.71 -10.99 7.50
CA TYR A 154 -13.23 -11.23 6.13
C TYR A 154 -11.90 -10.53 5.88
N TYR A 155 -11.78 -9.26 6.29
CA TYR A 155 -10.54 -8.50 6.13
C TYR A 155 -9.39 -9.04 6.95
N MET A 156 -9.66 -9.42 8.21
CA MET A 156 -8.67 -10.07 9.06
C MET A 156 -8.14 -11.35 8.40
N LEU A 157 -9.04 -12.23 7.95
CA LEU A 157 -8.66 -13.49 7.33
C LEU A 157 -7.90 -13.27 6.01
N SER A 158 -8.38 -12.35 5.17
CA SER A 158 -7.74 -11.99 3.91
C SER A 158 -6.32 -11.44 4.12
N ASN A 159 -6.12 -10.57 5.11
CA ASN A 159 -4.80 -10.06 5.46
C ASN A 159 -3.87 -11.18 5.92
N VAL A 160 -4.34 -12.09 6.79
CA VAL A 160 -3.54 -13.22 7.29
C VAL A 160 -3.15 -14.17 6.16
N ILE A 161 -4.09 -14.56 5.30
CA ILE A 161 -3.81 -15.43 4.14
C ILE A 161 -2.80 -14.74 3.21
N THR A 162 -3.03 -13.47 2.89
CA THR A 162 -2.13 -12.70 2.01
C THR A 162 -0.74 -12.57 2.65
N MET A 163 -0.66 -12.41 3.97
CA MET A 163 0.60 -12.37 4.69
C MET A 163 1.36 -13.68 4.54
N ILE A 164 0.70 -14.81 4.80
CA ILE A 164 1.28 -16.15 4.68
C ILE A 164 1.73 -16.41 3.24
N GLN A 165 0.85 -16.16 2.26
CA GLN A 165 1.15 -16.32 0.84
C GLN A 165 2.38 -15.48 0.44
N THR A 166 2.40 -14.21 0.84
CA THR A 166 3.50 -13.30 0.54
C THR A 166 4.80 -13.76 1.19
N TRP A 167 4.73 -14.26 2.43
CA TRP A 167 5.88 -14.81 3.13
C TRP A 167 6.43 -16.07 2.45
N VAL A 168 5.56 -17.01 2.06
CA VAL A 168 5.92 -18.23 1.32
C VAL A 168 6.55 -17.89 -0.03
N ILE A 169 5.91 -17.03 -0.83
CA ILE A 169 6.44 -16.59 -2.13
C ILE A 169 7.82 -15.98 -1.96
N ARG A 170 7.99 -15.08 -0.99
CA ARG A 170 9.28 -14.43 -0.74
C ARG A 170 10.36 -15.40 -0.28
N LYS A 171 10.01 -16.42 0.51
CA LYS A 171 10.97 -17.36 1.07
C LYS A 171 11.40 -18.43 0.07
N TYR A 172 10.48 -18.89 -0.78
CA TYR A 172 10.71 -20.06 -1.64
C TYR A 172 10.83 -19.73 -3.14
N PHE A 173 10.24 -18.62 -3.62
CA PHE A 173 10.15 -18.32 -5.06
C PHE A 173 10.97 -17.11 -5.51
N VAL A 174 11.54 -16.34 -4.59
CA VAL A 174 12.25 -15.09 -4.90
C VAL A 174 13.75 -15.21 -4.62
N ASP A 175 14.52 -15.50 -5.67
CA ASP A 175 15.99 -15.41 -5.66
C ASP A 175 16.44 -13.95 -5.86
N GLU A 176 16.79 -13.27 -4.77
CA GLU A 176 17.17 -11.84 -4.81
C GLU A 176 18.43 -11.59 -5.65
N ASP A 177 19.41 -12.48 -5.58
CA ASP A 177 20.70 -12.31 -6.26
C ASP A 177 20.55 -12.39 -7.78
N LYS A 178 19.78 -13.37 -8.27
CA LYS A 178 19.46 -13.50 -9.69
C LYS A 178 18.67 -12.30 -10.21
N ILE A 179 17.76 -11.77 -9.39
CA ILE A 179 16.99 -10.57 -9.74
C ILE A 179 17.92 -9.35 -9.78
N TYR A 180 18.84 -9.20 -8.83
CA TYR A 180 19.80 -8.08 -8.81
C TYR A 180 20.70 -8.10 -10.04
N ALA A 181 21.24 -9.26 -10.39
CA ALA A 181 22.10 -9.44 -11.55
C ALA A 181 21.38 -9.03 -12.85
N LYS A 182 20.14 -9.52 -13.06
CA LYS A 182 19.30 -9.14 -14.21
C LYS A 182 18.98 -7.64 -14.25
N LEU A 183 18.76 -7.02 -13.09
CA LEU A 183 18.48 -5.58 -13.02
C LEU A 183 19.72 -4.72 -13.30
N LYS A 184 20.91 -5.16 -12.85
CA LYS A 184 22.19 -4.52 -13.18
C LYS A 184 22.51 -4.62 -14.67
N GLU A 185 22.32 -5.79 -15.25
CA GLU A 185 22.50 -6.02 -16.70
C GLU A 185 21.56 -5.12 -17.51
N LYS A 186 20.28 -5.06 -17.13
CA LYS A 186 19.31 -4.14 -17.75
C LYS A 186 19.67 -2.66 -17.56
N ALA A 187 20.23 -2.29 -16.41
CA ALA A 187 20.69 -0.92 -16.15
C ALA A 187 21.95 -0.54 -16.93
N ALA A 188 22.79 -1.53 -17.30
CA ALA A 188 23.96 -1.36 -18.15
C ALA A 188 23.60 -1.31 -19.65
N GLY A 189 22.49 -1.94 -20.04
CA GLY A 189 21.94 -1.86 -21.41
C GLY A 189 21.31 -0.50 -21.75
N PRO A 190 21.02 -0.23 -23.03
CA PRO A 190 20.38 1.01 -23.46
C PRO A 190 18.97 1.11 -22.86
N ALA A 191 18.69 2.18 -22.13
CA ALA A 191 17.40 2.41 -21.51
C ALA A 191 16.28 2.43 -22.58
N LYS A 192 15.41 1.42 -22.57
CA LYS A 192 14.23 1.39 -23.46
C LYS A 192 13.30 2.54 -23.10
N LYS A 193 13.36 3.64 -23.86
CA LYS A 193 12.41 4.73 -23.76
C LYS A 193 11.07 4.28 -24.33
N SER A 194 10.00 4.37 -23.54
CA SER A 194 8.65 4.18 -24.06
C SER A 194 8.30 5.34 -25.02
N LYS A 195 7.71 5.03 -26.19
CA LYS A 195 7.29 6.03 -27.19
C LYS A 195 6.38 7.12 -26.60
N PHE A 196 5.58 6.77 -25.61
CA PHE A 196 4.74 7.73 -24.88
C PHE A 196 5.57 8.74 -24.07
N GLN A 197 6.64 8.27 -23.43
CA GLN A 197 7.54 9.09 -22.64
C GLN A 197 8.35 10.06 -23.51
N GLU A 198 8.75 9.64 -24.71
CA GLU A 198 9.40 10.53 -25.68
C GLU A 198 8.46 11.65 -26.13
N ARG A 199 7.20 11.32 -26.42
CA ARG A 199 6.16 12.31 -26.74
C ARG A 199 5.92 13.29 -25.59
N LEU A 200 5.85 12.80 -24.36
CA LEU A 200 5.67 13.65 -23.18
C LEU A 200 6.86 14.60 -22.99
N ASN A 201 8.08 14.08 -23.08
CA ASN A 201 9.31 14.88 -22.93
C ASN A 201 9.45 15.91 -24.07
N ALA A 202 9.07 15.56 -25.30
CA ALA A 202 9.04 16.48 -26.43
C ALA A 202 8.02 17.61 -26.20
N ALA A 203 6.83 17.28 -25.69
CA ALA A 203 5.81 18.27 -25.34
C ALA A 203 6.27 19.22 -24.22
N TYR A 204 6.92 18.71 -23.17
CA TYR A 204 7.51 19.53 -22.10
C TYR A 204 8.63 20.45 -22.61
N LYS A 205 9.52 19.94 -23.47
CA LYS A 205 10.58 20.77 -24.09
C LYS A 205 10.02 21.85 -24.99
N ALA A 206 8.99 21.55 -25.77
CA ALA A 206 8.30 22.52 -26.62
C ALA A 206 7.63 23.62 -25.78
N GLN A 207 7.04 23.28 -24.62
CA GLN A 207 6.50 24.27 -23.68
C GLN A 207 7.59 25.15 -23.06
N GLN A 208 8.73 24.58 -22.64
CA GLN A 208 9.84 25.36 -22.08
C GLN A 208 10.49 26.28 -23.12
N GLN A 209 10.60 25.85 -24.37
CA GLN A 209 11.07 26.71 -25.46
C GLN A 209 10.09 27.86 -25.70
N LYS A 210 8.79 27.59 -25.82
CA LYS A 210 7.76 28.63 -25.96
C LYS A 210 7.74 29.63 -24.79
N ALA A 211 8.02 29.18 -23.57
CA ALA A 211 8.14 30.05 -22.39
C ALA A 211 9.40 30.93 -22.41
N LYS A 212 10.50 30.46 -23.03
CA LYS A 212 11.73 31.24 -23.22
C LYS A 212 11.65 32.22 -24.38
N THR A 213 10.88 31.93 -25.43
CA THR A 213 10.68 32.85 -26.57
C THR A 213 9.63 33.93 -26.29
N LYS A 214 8.88 33.83 -25.19
CA LYS A 214 7.88 34.83 -24.74
C LYS A 214 8.43 35.82 -23.69
N LYS A 215 9.71 35.72 -23.33
CA LYS A 215 10.46 36.74 -22.57
C LYS A 215 11.34 37.50 -23.55
#